data_AF-A0A060SCY3-F1
#
_entry.id   AF-A0A060SCY3-F1
#
_cell.length_a   1.000
_cell.length_b   1.000
_cell.length_c   1.000
_cell.angle_alpha   90.00
_cell.angle_beta   90.00
_cell.angle_gamma   90.00
#
_symmetry.space_group_name_H-M   'P 1'
#
loop_
_entity.id
_entity.type
_entity.pdbx_description
1 polymer ?
#
loop_
_entity_poly.entity_id
_entity_poly.type
_entity_poly.pdbx_seq_one_letter_code
_entity_poly.pdbx_strand_id
1 'polypeptide(L)'
;MVGTNGSKFPAIRKHLQENIANVYKDMDISFDAYPQGDSINPEAYKEAIDKLSPGDAVIIFTPDSTHYPIALYAIEHGLHVLVTKPAVQLLHHHVELIEAAKKHNVVCFVEHHKRFDPVYSDAKARAATLGEFNFFSAWMSQPKSQLETFRAWAGKDSDISYYLSSHHIDIHCWIMQDKAVPTRVMASAATGIATSEPYNCVPQTEDTITLLVDWQSLSSSKHKGTAVYTASWTAPLKSGVHTNQHWYYMAEKGEINVDQAHRGYDVVHDDTGKAWYNPFYMKYSPSESGHFDGQRAYGYVSIEKFVDAARSVNAGLTQPGDYDKHNLPTIANTVLTTAILHAGRISLDEKRPVSIKREGNRWVLE
;
A
#
# COMPACT_ATOMS: atom_id res chain seq x y z
N MET A 1 -1.53 3.88 21.20
CA MET A 1 -0.92 4.57 20.05
C MET A 1 0.58 4.66 20.24
N VAL A 2 1.35 4.38 19.19
CA VAL A 2 2.81 4.31 19.23
C VAL A 2 3.38 5.33 18.25
N GLY A 3 4.46 6.00 18.64
CA GLY A 3 5.27 6.86 17.79
C GLY A 3 6.72 6.84 18.27
N THR A 4 7.59 7.65 17.65
CA THR A 4 9.00 7.74 18.05
C THR A 4 9.30 8.93 18.96
N ASN A 5 8.36 9.87 19.10
CA ASN A 5 8.51 11.10 19.87
C ASN A 5 7.23 11.42 20.64
N GLY A 6 7.32 11.31 21.98
CA GLY A 6 6.20 11.49 22.88
C GLY A 6 5.61 12.91 22.89
N SER A 7 6.43 13.94 22.62
CA SER A 7 5.99 15.34 22.57
C SER A 7 4.97 15.64 21.47
N LYS A 8 4.76 14.71 20.51
CA LYS A 8 3.76 14.85 19.45
C LYS A 8 2.34 14.45 19.90
N PHE A 9 2.19 13.66 20.96
CA PHE A 9 0.88 13.14 21.36
C PHE A 9 -0.14 14.21 21.79
N PRO A 10 0.24 15.33 22.45
CA PRO A 10 -0.72 16.41 22.72
C PRO A 10 -1.37 16.97 21.46
N ALA A 11 -0.60 17.18 20.38
CA ALA A 11 -1.12 17.65 19.10
C ALA A 11 -2.05 16.61 18.45
N ILE A 12 -1.71 15.32 18.56
CA ILE A 12 -2.55 14.23 18.06
C ILE A 12 -3.88 14.16 18.83
N ARG A 13 -3.87 14.27 20.17
CA ARG A 13 -5.10 14.30 20.98
C ARG A 13 -6.00 15.47 20.59
N LYS A 14 -5.41 16.66 20.38
CA LYS A 14 -6.14 17.82 19.88
C LYS A 14 -6.75 17.55 18.50
N HIS A 15 -5.98 16.96 17.59
CA HIS A 15 -6.46 16.61 16.25
C HIS A 15 -7.66 15.63 16.31
N LEU A 16 -7.60 14.60 17.14
CA LEU A 16 -8.72 13.66 17.34
C LEU A 16 -9.94 14.34 17.98
N GLN A 17 -9.73 15.24 18.94
CA GLN A 17 -10.83 16.01 19.53
C GLN A 17 -11.55 16.84 18.45
N GLU A 18 -10.80 17.58 17.64
CA GLU A 18 -11.34 18.48 16.62
C GLU A 18 -12.02 17.74 15.47
N ASN A 19 -11.42 16.65 14.98
CA ASN A 19 -11.85 16.00 13.74
C ASN A 19 -12.68 14.73 13.95
N ILE A 20 -12.69 14.17 15.16
CA ILE A 20 -13.45 12.96 15.49
C ILE A 20 -14.50 13.26 16.56
N ALA A 21 -14.10 13.55 17.80
CA ALA A 21 -15.05 13.67 18.92
C ALA A 21 -16.03 14.86 18.78
N ASN A 22 -15.58 15.97 18.19
CA ASN A 22 -16.45 17.12 17.93
C ASN A 22 -17.32 16.95 16.67
N VAL A 23 -17.01 15.97 15.82
CA VAL A 23 -17.67 15.77 14.51
C VAL A 23 -18.70 14.65 14.56
N TYR A 24 -18.39 13.57 15.28
CA TYR A 24 -19.22 12.36 15.35
C TYR A 24 -19.63 12.06 16.78
N LYS A 25 -20.90 11.70 16.98
CA LYS A 25 -21.41 11.16 18.24
C LYS A 25 -20.78 9.81 18.56
N ASP A 26 -20.63 9.54 19.85
CA ASP A 26 -20.27 8.24 20.43
C ASP A 26 -18.92 7.67 19.95
N MET A 27 -17.96 8.55 19.64
CA MET A 27 -16.59 8.16 19.31
C MET A 27 -15.67 8.30 20.53
N ASP A 28 -15.08 7.19 20.95
CA ASP A 28 -13.97 7.22 21.92
C ASP A 28 -12.65 7.53 21.19
N ILE A 29 -11.94 8.53 21.70
CA ILE A 29 -10.62 8.96 21.19
C ILE A 29 -9.51 8.74 22.22
N SER A 30 -9.81 8.03 23.31
CA SER A 30 -8.84 7.69 24.33
C SER A 30 -7.78 6.74 23.78
N PHE A 31 -6.54 6.91 24.22
CA PHE A 31 -5.44 6.00 23.90
C PHE A 31 -4.29 6.18 24.89
N ASP A 32 -3.62 5.08 25.21
CA ASP A 32 -2.29 5.08 25.84
C ASP A 32 -1.22 5.43 24.81
N ALA A 33 -0.20 6.17 25.25
CA ALA A 33 0.81 6.73 24.38
C ALA A 33 2.20 6.14 24.67
N TYR A 34 2.90 5.75 23.60
CA TYR A 34 4.23 5.15 23.67
C TYR A 34 5.16 5.84 22.65
N PRO A 35 6.29 6.46 23.08
CA PRO A 35 6.75 6.55 24.46
C PRO A 35 6.04 7.67 25.24
N GLN A 36 6.15 7.67 26.57
CA GLN A 36 5.49 8.67 27.42
C GLN A 36 6.28 9.99 27.52
N GLY A 37 5.58 11.07 27.88
CA GLY A 37 6.17 12.39 28.10
C GLY A 37 6.84 12.95 26.84
N ASP A 38 7.99 13.60 27.01
CA ASP A 38 8.75 14.22 25.92
C ASP A 38 9.88 13.34 25.37
N SER A 39 9.86 12.04 25.68
CA SER A 39 10.92 11.12 25.30
C SER A 39 10.91 10.79 23.80
N ILE A 40 12.10 10.54 23.26
CA ILE A 40 12.30 10.07 21.89
C ILE A 40 12.84 8.64 21.99
N ASN A 41 12.08 7.67 21.50
CA ASN A 41 12.45 6.26 21.49
C ASN A 41 11.93 5.58 20.21
N PRO A 42 12.80 5.31 19.22
CA PRO A 42 12.43 4.58 18.01
C PRO A 42 11.89 3.16 18.26
N GLU A 43 12.22 2.55 19.39
CA GLU A 43 11.80 1.20 19.77
C GLU A 43 10.64 1.16 20.77
N ALA A 44 9.94 2.28 20.98
CA ALA A 44 8.79 2.35 21.89
C ALA A 44 7.65 1.37 21.51
N TYR A 45 7.64 0.89 20.28
CA TYR A 45 6.71 -0.15 19.83
C TYR A 45 6.87 -1.46 20.60
N LYS A 46 8.08 -1.79 21.08
CA LYS A 46 8.32 -3.01 21.88
C LYS A 46 7.55 -2.96 23.19
N GLU A 47 7.68 -1.85 23.94
CA GLU A 47 6.95 -1.67 25.21
C GLU A 47 5.42 -1.75 25.01
N ALA A 48 4.91 -1.19 23.91
CA ALA A 48 3.48 -1.26 23.60
C ALA A 48 3.04 -2.69 23.27
N ILE A 49 3.82 -3.43 22.47
CA ILE A 49 3.54 -4.81 22.07
C ILE A 49 3.64 -5.76 23.27
N ASP A 50 4.64 -5.59 24.13
CA ASP A 50 4.87 -6.43 25.31
C ASP A 50 3.71 -6.38 26.32
N LYS A 51 2.84 -5.37 26.22
CA LYS A 51 1.62 -5.21 27.05
C LYS A 51 0.37 -5.83 26.43
N LEU A 52 0.43 -6.26 25.18
CA LEU A 52 -0.68 -6.92 24.49
C LEU A 52 -0.67 -8.43 24.78
N SER A 53 -1.83 -9.06 24.61
CA SER A 53 -1.99 -10.51 24.75
C SER A 53 -2.00 -11.18 23.37
N PRO A 54 -1.54 -12.44 23.25
CA PRO A 54 -1.72 -13.22 22.03
C PRO A 54 -3.18 -13.20 21.54
N GLY A 55 -3.38 -12.98 20.24
CA GLY A 55 -4.70 -12.75 19.65
C GLY A 55 -5.11 -11.28 19.57
N ASP A 56 -4.42 -10.35 20.24
CA ASP A 56 -4.57 -8.92 19.95
C ASP A 56 -4.02 -8.58 18.56
N ALA A 57 -4.25 -7.35 18.10
CA ALA A 57 -3.85 -6.90 16.78
C ALA A 57 -3.04 -5.60 16.81
N VAL A 58 -2.11 -5.45 15.86
CA VAL A 58 -1.37 -4.23 15.60
C VAL A 58 -1.59 -3.75 14.17
N ILE A 59 -1.64 -2.43 14.00
CA ILE A 59 -1.74 -1.78 12.70
C ILE A 59 -0.53 -0.85 12.54
N ILE A 60 0.26 -1.08 11.50
CA ILE A 60 1.58 -0.45 11.29
C ILE A 60 1.47 0.57 10.16
N PHE A 61 1.56 1.86 10.51
CA PHE A 61 1.63 3.00 9.59
C PHE A 61 2.88 3.85 9.90
N THR A 62 4.05 3.21 9.87
CA THR A 62 5.36 3.82 10.15
C THR A 62 6.14 3.99 8.84
N PRO A 63 7.36 4.56 8.83
CA PRO A 63 8.19 4.61 7.62
C PRO A 63 8.54 3.19 7.10
N ASP A 64 8.62 3.02 5.79
CA ASP A 64 8.78 1.71 5.10
C ASP A 64 9.89 0.82 5.69
N SER A 65 11.05 1.40 6.00
CA SER A 65 12.22 0.68 6.53
C SER A 65 11.97 0.04 7.91
N THR A 66 10.95 0.51 8.63
CA THR A 66 10.59 0.02 9.97
C THR A 66 9.52 -1.07 9.96
N HIS A 67 8.86 -1.32 8.82
CA HIS A 67 7.77 -2.29 8.76
C HIS A 67 8.20 -3.70 9.16
N TYR A 68 9.29 -4.20 8.60
CA TYR A 68 9.79 -5.55 8.86
C TYR A 68 10.06 -5.82 10.35
N PRO A 69 10.92 -5.05 11.06
CA PRO A 69 11.22 -5.35 12.45
C PRO A 69 10.00 -5.23 13.36
N ILE A 70 9.09 -4.28 13.10
CA ILE A 70 7.88 -4.11 13.91
C ILE A 70 6.90 -5.27 13.66
N ALA A 71 6.67 -5.63 12.39
CA ALA A 71 5.75 -6.70 12.02
C ALA A 71 6.24 -8.06 12.53
N LEU A 72 7.53 -8.35 12.37
CA LEU A 72 8.12 -9.59 12.87
C LEU A 72 7.98 -9.68 14.39
N TYR A 73 8.35 -8.61 15.12
CA TYR A 73 8.22 -8.56 16.57
C TYR A 73 6.77 -8.83 17.02
N ALA A 74 5.78 -8.18 16.39
CA ALA A 74 4.38 -8.41 16.71
C ALA A 74 3.92 -9.84 16.43
N ILE A 75 4.30 -10.42 15.27
CA ILE A 75 3.94 -11.79 14.90
C ILE A 75 4.52 -12.79 15.91
N GLU A 76 5.77 -12.60 16.33
CA GLU A 76 6.43 -13.48 17.31
C GLU A 76 5.75 -13.46 18.68
N HIS A 77 5.06 -12.37 19.02
CA HIS A 77 4.21 -12.23 20.21
C HIS A 77 2.79 -12.80 20.02
N GLY A 78 2.51 -13.44 18.87
CA GLY A 78 1.20 -14.02 18.59
C GLY A 78 0.13 -12.97 18.28
N LEU A 79 0.53 -11.80 17.79
CA LEU A 79 -0.40 -10.72 17.41
C LEU A 79 -0.77 -10.79 15.93
N HIS A 80 -2.03 -10.46 15.61
CA HIS A 80 -2.45 -10.20 14.24
C HIS A 80 -1.84 -8.88 13.75
N VAL A 81 -1.42 -8.82 12.48
CA VAL A 81 -0.74 -7.66 11.91
C VAL A 81 -1.45 -7.14 10.66
N LEU A 82 -1.72 -5.84 10.62
CA LEU A 82 -1.99 -5.11 9.38
C LEU A 82 -0.83 -4.15 9.14
N VAL A 83 -0.04 -4.37 8.09
CA VAL A 83 1.09 -3.52 7.74
C VAL A 83 0.75 -2.65 6.52
N THR A 84 1.01 -1.34 6.59
CA THR A 84 0.78 -0.48 5.42
C THR A 84 1.67 -0.87 4.25
N LYS A 85 1.24 -0.55 3.02
CA LYS A 85 2.08 -0.74 1.84
C LYS A 85 3.31 0.21 1.86
N PRO A 86 4.40 -0.15 1.17
CA PRO A 86 4.73 -1.53 0.80
C PRO A 86 4.92 -2.37 2.07
N ALA A 87 4.57 -3.66 2.03
CA ALA A 87 4.68 -4.52 3.21
C ALA A 87 6.10 -4.49 3.81
N VAL A 88 7.10 -4.64 2.94
CA VAL A 88 8.53 -4.47 3.20
C VAL A 88 9.23 -4.11 1.89
N GLN A 89 10.48 -3.65 1.95
CA GLN A 89 11.26 -3.33 0.75
C GLN A 89 12.04 -4.54 0.19
N LEU A 90 12.47 -5.46 1.04
CA LEU A 90 13.30 -6.60 0.63
C LEU A 90 12.44 -7.88 0.51
N LEU A 91 12.64 -8.63 -0.57
CA LEU A 91 11.89 -9.86 -0.82
C LEU A 91 12.10 -10.92 0.28
N HIS A 92 13.33 -11.07 0.80
CA HIS A 92 13.60 -12.06 1.85
C HIS A 92 12.89 -11.72 3.17
N HIS A 93 12.85 -10.44 3.56
CA HIS A 93 12.02 -9.98 4.68
C HIS A 93 10.54 -10.36 4.50
N HIS A 94 10.02 -10.25 3.27
CA HIS A 94 8.61 -10.59 2.99
C HIS A 94 8.38 -12.09 3.17
N VAL A 95 9.30 -12.91 2.65
CA VAL A 95 9.26 -14.37 2.81
C VAL A 95 9.31 -14.77 4.29
N GLU A 96 10.18 -14.14 5.07
CA GLU A 96 10.28 -14.38 6.51
C GLU A 96 8.99 -14.01 7.26
N LEU A 97 8.33 -12.90 6.90
CA LEU A 97 7.02 -12.55 7.48
C LEU A 97 5.93 -13.56 7.13
N ILE A 98 5.95 -14.14 5.92
CA ILE A 98 5.03 -15.23 5.55
C ILE A 98 5.26 -16.45 6.45
N GLU A 99 6.52 -16.82 6.66
CA GLU A 99 6.90 -17.99 7.46
C GLU A 99 6.57 -17.78 8.94
N ALA A 100 6.86 -16.60 9.48
CA ALA A 100 6.54 -16.22 10.85
C ALA A 100 5.02 -16.21 11.08
N ALA A 101 4.23 -15.60 10.20
CA ALA A 101 2.78 -15.54 10.34
C ALA A 101 2.15 -16.94 10.35
N LYS A 102 2.65 -17.85 9.49
CA LYS A 102 2.24 -19.26 9.46
C LYS A 102 2.64 -20.00 10.75
N LYS A 103 3.88 -19.81 11.21
CA LYS A 103 4.40 -20.46 12.42
C LYS A 103 3.62 -20.06 13.68
N HIS A 104 3.28 -18.79 13.80
CA HIS A 104 2.58 -18.24 14.97
C HIS A 104 1.04 -18.29 14.84
N ASN A 105 0.53 -18.81 13.71
CA ASN A 105 -0.89 -18.92 13.41
C ASN A 105 -1.67 -17.59 13.56
N VAL A 106 -1.10 -16.50 13.04
CA VAL A 106 -1.71 -15.17 13.08
C VAL A 106 -2.08 -14.67 11.69
N VAL A 107 -3.07 -13.78 11.64
CA VAL A 107 -3.42 -13.04 10.41
C VAL A 107 -2.37 -11.96 10.18
N CYS A 108 -1.78 -11.93 9.00
CA CYS A 108 -0.89 -10.85 8.57
C CYS A 108 -1.35 -10.33 7.20
N PHE A 109 -1.95 -9.14 7.19
CA PHE A 109 -2.45 -8.47 5.99
C PHE A 109 -1.58 -7.27 5.64
N VAL A 110 -1.56 -6.94 4.35
CA VAL A 110 -1.00 -5.69 3.83
C VAL A 110 -2.15 -4.74 3.54
N GLU A 111 -2.03 -3.48 3.95
CA GLU A 111 -3.02 -2.43 3.73
C GLU A 111 -3.03 -2.03 2.23
N HIS A 112 -3.67 -2.84 1.41
CA HIS A 112 -3.96 -2.57 0.00
C HIS A 112 -5.45 -2.21 -0.17
N HIS A 113 -5.87 -1.07 0.41
CA HIS A 113 -7.27 -0.62 0.33
C HIS A 113 -7.84 -0.54 -1.09
N LYS A 114 -6.99 -0.36 -2.12
CA LYS A 114 -7.42 -0.29 -3.52
C LYS A 114 -8.09 -1.58 -4.00
N ARG A 115 -7.84 -2.74 -3.39
CA ARG A 115 -8.57 -3.98 -3.70
C ARG A 115 -10.06 -3.90 -3.33
N PHE A 116 -10.41 -3.05 -2.36
CA PHE A 116 -11.78 -2.82 -1.89
C PHE A 116 -12.46 -1.66 -2.60
N ASP A 117 -11.73 -0.95 -3.48
CA ASP A 117 -12.32 0.07 -4.34
C ASP A 117 -13.35 -0.59 -5.27
N PRO A 118 -14.62 -0.17 -5.26
CA PRO A 118 -15.67 -0.83 -6.04
C PRO A 118 -15.36 -0.85 -7.54
N VAL A 119 -14.67 0.18 -8.05
CA VAL A 119 -14.27 0.23 -9.46
C VAL A 119 -13.21 -0.82 -9.77
N TYR A 120 -12.21 -0.97 -8.90
CA TYR A 120 -11.09 -1.87 -9.15
C TYR A 120 -11.51 -3.33 -8.94
N SER A 121 -12.38 -3.58 -7.96
CA SER A 121 -12.95 -4.91 -7.70
C SER A 121 -13.83 -5.40 -8.85
N ASP A 122 -14.75 -4.57 -9.37
CA ASP A 122 -15.53 -4.92 -10.57
C ASP A 122 -14.61 -5.12 -11.77
N ALA A 123 -13.62 -4.23 -11.97
CA ALA A 123 -12.70 -4.33 -13.09
C ALA A 123 -11.89 -5.65 -13.09
N LYS A 124 -11.43 -6.13 -11.91
CA LYS A 124 -10.84 -7.47 -11.80
C LYS A 124 -11.82 -8.57 -12.21
N ALA A 125 -13.09 -8.48 -11.80
CA ALA A 125 -14.10 -9.46 -12.18
C ALA A 125 -14.34 -9.45 -13.70
N ARG A 126 -14.37 -8.28 -14.34
CA ARG A 126 -14.47 -8.15 -15.81
C ARG A 126 -13.26 -8.73 -16.52
N ALA A 127 -12.05 -8.51 -16.01
CA ALA A 127 -10.82 -9.03 -16.59
C ALA A 127 -10.82 -10.56 -16.71
N ALA A 128 -11.53 -11.27 -15.83
CA ALA A 128 -11.58 -12.73 -15.81
C ALA A 128 -12.11 -13.35 -17.11
N THR A 129 -12.92 -12.62 -17.89
CA THR A 129 -13.54 -13.10 -19.14
C THR A 129 -12.86 -12.59 -20.41
N LEU A 130 -11.80 -11.77 -20.30
CA LEU A 130 -11.16 -11.11 -21.46
C LEU A 130 -10.09 -11.96 -22.15
N GLY A 131 -9.87 -13.21 -21.74
CA GLY A 131 -8.90 -14.12 -22.37
C GLY A 131 -7.49 -13.99 -21.81
N GLU A 132 -6.48 -14.35 -22.61
CA GLU A 132 -5.08 -14.29 -22.20
C GLU A 132 -4.60 -12.83 -22.05
N PHE A 133 -3.84 -12.57 -20.99
CA PHE A 133 -3.24 -11.26 -20.71
C PHE A 133 -2.22 -10.85 -21.78
N ASN A 134 -2.24 -9.59 -22.20
CA ASN A 134 -1.26 -9.02 -23.11
C ASN A 134 -0.50 -7.83 -22.52
N PHE A 135 -1.21 -6.80 -22.05
CA PHE A 135 -0.57 -5.53 -21.67
C PHE A 135 -1.23 -4.87 -20.46
N PHE A 136 -0.42 -4.38 -19.52
CA PHE A 136 -0.87 -3.54 -18.42
C PHE A 136 -0.05 -2.25 -18.37
N SER A 137 -0.69 -1.11 -18.24
CA SER A 137 0.00 0.17 -18.06
C SER A 137 -0.63 0.89 -16.89
N ALA A 138 0.18 1.34 -15.94
CA ALA A 138 -0.28 2.20 -14.88
C ALA A 138 0.68 3.36 -14.67
N TRP A 139 0.11 4.51 -14.36
CA TRP A 139 0.89 5.62 -13.84
C TRP A 139 0.21 6.28 -12.65
N MET A 140 1.05 6.73 -11.72
CA MET A 140 0.62 7.45 -10.55
C MET A 140 1.55 8.64 -10.33
N SER A 141 1.00 9.83 -10.11
CA SER A 141 1.81 11.00 -9.78
C SER A 141 1.18 11.88 -8.73
N GLN A 142 2.03 12.49 -7.91
CA GLN A 142 1.62 13.45 -6.90
C GLN A 142 2.25 14.83 -7.17
N PRO A 143 1.63 15.91 -6.67
CA PRO A 143 2.17 17.25 -6.76
C PRO A 143 3.57 17.34 -6.16
N LYS A 144 4.46 18.06 -6.84
CA LYS A 144 5.84 18.30 -6.38
C LYS A 144 5.99 18.94 -5.00
N SER A 145 4.95 19.58 -4.47
CA SER A 145 4.95 20.03 -3.06
C SER A 145 5.07 18.88 -2.06
N GLN A 146 4.73 17.65 -2.44
CA GLN A 146 4.95 16.47 -1.60
C GLN A 146 6.44 16.26 -1.27
N LEU A 147 7.35 16.70 -2.14
CA LEU A 147 8.79 16.66 -1.88
C LEU A 147 9.19 17.52 -0.67
N GLU A 148 8.42 18.55 -0.30
CA GLU A 148 8.68 19.33 0.92
C GLU A 148 8.35 18.51 2.17
N THR A 149 7.26 17.73 2.12
CA THR A 149 6.80 16.88 3.23
C THR A 149 7.68 15.65 3.38
N PHE A 150 8.13 15.08 2.25
CA PHE A 150 8.80 13.79 2.21
C PHE A 150 10.32 13.88 2.05
N ARG A 151 10.90 15.08 1.97
CA ARG A 151 12.36 15.33 1.92
C ARG A 151 13.15 14.55 2.98
N ALA A 152 12.53 14.33 4.14
CA ALA A 152 13.14 13.62 5.25
C ALA A 152 13.57 12.20 4.87
N TRP A 153 12.77 11.50 4.06
CA TRP A 153 12.94 10.08 3.74
C TRP A 153 13.10 9.77 2.23
N ALA A 154 12.63 10.65 1.34
CA ALA A 154 12.71 10.43 -0.11
C ALA A 154 14.16 10.32 -0.58
N GLY A 155 14.48 9.23 -1.29
CA GLY A 155 15.83 8.91 -1.75
C GLY A 155 16.79 8.45 -0.64
N LYS A 156 16.33 8.31 0.61
CA LYS A 156 17.13 7.83 1.75
C LYS A 156 16.62 6.50 2.28
N ASP A 157 15.35 6.49 2.68
CA ASP A 157 14.69 5.33 3.29
C ASP A 157 13.76 4.64 2.30
N SER A 158 13.14 5.40 1.39
CA SER A 158 12.22 4.89 0.38
C SER A 158 12.23 5.77 -0.87
N ASP A 159 11.54 5.32 -1.90
CA ASP A 159 11.45 5.98 -3.20
C ASP A 159 10.02 6.05 -3.72
N ILE A 160 9.85 6.78 -4.82
CA ILE A 160 8.54 7.04 -5.43
C ILE A 160 7.84 5.77 -5.93
N SER A 161 8.61 4.74 -6.29
CA SER A 161 8.08 3.45 -6.77
C SER A 161 7.53 2.62 -5.61
N TYR A 162 8.29 2.43 -4.53
CA TYR A 162 7.78 1.80 -3.31
C TYR A 162 6.54 2.54 -2.78
N TYR A 163 6.60 3.87 -2.78
CA TYR A 163 5.53 4.69 -2.26
C TYR A 163 4.25 4.65 -3.11
N LEU A 164 4.31 4.84 -4.43
CA LEU A 164 3.11 4.93 -5.29
C LEU A 164 2.86 3.69 -6.15
N SER A 165 3.89 3.13 -6.80
CA SER A 165 3.71 1.97 -7.69
C SER A 165 3.19 0.75 -6.96
N SER A 166 3.46 0.61 -5.66
CA SER A 166 2.95 -0.48 -4.82
C SER A 166 1.44 -0.67 -4.90
N HIS A 167 0.66 0.39 -5.14
CA HIS A 167 -0.79 0.27 -5.38
C HIS A 167 -1.11 -0.46 -6.70
N HIS A 168 -0.61 0.03 -7.83
CA HIS A 168 -0.99 -0.53 -9.14
C HIS A 168 -0.28 -1.83 -9.47
N ILE A 169 0.92 -2.05 -8.94
CA ILE A 169 1.59 -3.35 -9.00
C ILE A 169 0.76 -4.38 -8.24
N ASP A 170 0.27 -4.07 -7.04
CA ASP A 170 -0.62 -4.96 -6.30
C ASP A 170 -1.90 -5.28 -7.07
N ILE A 171 -2.56 -4.27 -7.64
CA ILE A 171 -3.76 -4.48 -8.47
C ILE A 171 -3.46 -5.38 -9.65
N HIS A 172 -2.34 -5.18 -10.35
CA HIS A 172 -1.99 -6.03 -11.47
C HIS A 172 -1.68 -7.48 -11.02
N CYS A 173 -0.88 -7.66 -9.97
CA CYS A 173 -0.64 -8.96 -9.34
C CYS A 173 -1.94 -9.65 -8.94
N TRP A 174 -2.90 -8.91 -8.38
CA TRP A 174 -4.20 -9.42 -7.96
C TRP A 174 -5.07 -9.83 -9.15
N ILE A 175 -5.08 -9.06 -10.24
CA ILE A 175 -5.77 -9.46 -11.49
C ILE A 175 -5.12 -10.71 -12.09
N MET A 176 -3.79 -10.81 -12.03
CA MET A 176 -2.99 -11.93 -12.57
C MET A 176 -2.88 -13.14 -11.65
N GLN A 177 -3.44 -13.09 -10.44
CA GLN A 177 -3.42 -14.19 -9.50
C GLN A 177 -3.94 -15.46 -10.17
N ASP A 178 -3.13 -16.54 -10.08
CA ASP A 178 -3.37 -17.84 -10.72
C ASP A 178 -3.50 -17.83 -12.26
N LYS A 179 -3.11 -16.74 -12.92
CA LYS A 179 -3.16 -16.58 -14.39
C LYS A 179 -1.78 -16.37 -15.01
N ALA A 180 -0.96 -15.51 -14.41
CA ALA A 180 0.37 -15.18 -14.92
C ALA A 180 1.30 -14.80 -13.77
N VAL A 181 2.61 -14.89 -14.01
CA VAL A 181 3.64 -14.50 -13.03
C VAL A 181 4.66 -13.57 -13.68
N PRO A 182 5.19 -12.58 -12.94
CA PRO A 182 6.25 -11.74 -13.44
C PRO A 182 7.54 -12.55 -13.52
N THR A 183 8.35 -12.30 -14.54
CA THR A 183 9.56 -13.08 -14.84
C THR A 183 10.81 -12.24 -14.94
N ARG A 184 10.67 -10.95 -15.27
CA ARG A 184 11.80 -10.03 -15.42
C ARG A 184 11.35 -8.59 -15.23
N VAL A 185 12.18 -7.78 -14.58
CA VAL A 185 11.98 -6.35 -14.35
C VAL A 185 13.17 -5.58 -14.93
N MET A 186 12.89 -4.47 -15.61
CA MET A 186 13.87 -3.45 -15.98
C MET A 186 13.36 -2.09 -15.50
N ALA A 187 14.20 -1.33 -14.80
CA ALA A 187 13.85 -0.02 -14.27
C ALA A 187 14.56 1.12 -14.99
N SER A 188 13.94 2.29 -14.99
CA SER A 188 14.55 3.55 -15.43
C SER A 188 14.03 4.69 -14.55
N ALA A 189 14.82 5.76 -14.41
CA ALA A 189 14.43 6.92 -13.63
C ALA A 189 14.76 8.25 -14.31
N ALA A 190 13.89 9.24 -14.08
CA ALA A 190 14.18 10.64 -14.32
C ALA A 190 14.69 11.30 -13.02
N THR A 191 15.58 12.29 -13.14
CA THR A 191 16.17 13.01 -12.01
C THR A 191 16.33 14.48 -12.34
N GLY A 192 16.45 15.32 -11.30
CA GLY A 192 16.83 16.72 -11.42
C GLY A 192 15.82 17.69 -10.79
N ILE A 193 14.52 17.41 -10.83
CA ILE A 193 13.50 18.30 -10.24
C ILE A 193 13.57 18.23 -8.71
N ALA A 194 13.58 17.04 -8.13
CA ALA A 194 13.59 16.83 -6.69
C ALA A 194 14.88 17.35 -6.03
N THR A 195 16.00 17.26 -6.73
CA THR A 195 17.32 17.68 -6.24
C THR A 195 17.62 19.16 -6.47
N SER A 196 16.91 19.81 -7.39
CA SER A 196 17.05 21.25 -7.65
C SER A 196 16.23 22.10 -6.67
N GLU A 197 16.54 23.39 -6.61
CA GLU A 197 15.72 24.40 -5.95
C GLU A 197 14.27 24.39 -6.50
N PRO A 198 13.24 24.51 -5.64
CA PRO A 198 13.30 24.73 -4.18
C PRO A 198 13.35 23.44 -3.33
N TYR A 199 13.36 22.27 -3.97
CA TYR A 199 13.11 21.00 -3.28
C TYR A 199 14.35 20.40 -2.64
N ASN A 200 15.55 20.61 -3.19
CA ASN A 200 16.84 20.28 -2.56
C ASN A 200 16.86 18.90 -1.85
N CYS A 201 16.22 17.90 -2.43
CA CYS A 201 16.27 16.53 -1.92
C CYS A 201 17.67 15.96 -2.14
N VAL A 202 18.00 14.85 -1.46
CA VAL A 202 19.32 14.23 -1.60
C VAL A 202 19.55 13.74 -3.03
N PRO A 203 20.80 13.66 -3.53
CA PRO A 203 21.10 13.28 -4.92
C PRO A 203 20.52 11.96 -5.39
N GLN A 204 20.25 11.04 -4.45
CA GLN A 204 19.62 9.74 -4.68
C GLN A 204 18.11 9.83 -4.98
N THR A 205 17.49 11.01 -4.81
CA THR A 205 16.04 11.16 -4.98
C THR A 205 15.70 11.18 -6.47
N GLU A 206 15.06 10.11 -6.94
CA GLU A 206 14.50 10.09 -8.29
C GLU A 206 13.18 10.87 -8.36
N ASP A 207 12.99 11.58 -9.49
CA ASP A 207 11.77 12.33 -9.77
C ASP A 207 10.62 11.40 -10.16
N THR A 208 10.95 10.45 -11.02
CA THR A 208 10.05 9.49 -11.63
C THR A 208 10.79 8.17 -11.75
N ILE A 209 10.14 7.07 -11.39
CA ILE A 209 10.64 5.72 -11.62
C ILE A 209 9.63 4.97 -12.48
N THR A 210 10.12 4.31 -13.53
CA THR A 210 9.35 3.48 -14.45
C THR A 210 9.90 2.05 -14.42
N LEU A 211 9.02 1.07 -14.22
CA LEU A 211 9.34 -0.35 -14.26
C LEU A 211 8.67 -0.99 -15.49
N LEU A 212 9.47 -1.63 -16.35
CA LEU A 212 9.00 -2.53 -17.41
C LEU A 212 9.12 -3.97 -16.93
N VAL A 213 8.02 -4.72 -16.98
CA VAL A 213 7.94 -6.08 -16.42
C VAL A 213 7.41 -7.08 -17.43
N ASP A 214 8.16 -8.16 -17.65
CA ASP A 214 7.74 -9.29 -18.47
C ASP A 214 6.92 -10.28 -17.63
N TRP A 215 5.80 -10.78 -18.17
CA TRP A 215 4.92 -11.75 -17.52
C TRP A 215 4.77 -13.02 -18.36
N GLN A 216 4.68 -14.15 -17.67
CA GLN A 216 4.49 -15.47 -18.28
C GLN A 216 3.13 -16.02 -17.86
N SER A 217 2.31 -16.39 -18.84
CA SER A 217 1.04 -17.10 -18.61
C SER A 217 1.31 -18.47 -17.96
N LEU A 218 0.47 -18.84 -16.99
CA LEU A 218 0.50 -20.14 -16.32
C LEU A 218 -0.24 -21.22 -17.13
N SER A 219 -1.21 -20.83 -17.97
CA SER A 219 -1.98 -21.71 -18.86
C SER A 219 -1.27 -21.99 -20.19
N SER A 220 -0.32 -21.14 -20.59
CA SER A 220 0.36 -21.27 -21.89
C SER A 220 1.81 -20.81 -21.84
N SER A 221 2.73 -21.72 -22.18
CA SER A 221 4.16 -21.41 -22.34
C SER A 221 4.48 -20.49 -23.52
N LYS A 222 3.51 -20.25 -24.41
CA LYS A 222 3.66 -19.38 -25.59
C LYS A 222 3.09 -17.97 -25.37
N HIS A 223 2.23 -17.79 -24.37
CA HIS A 223 1.64 -16.49 -24.07
C HIS A 223 2.48 -15.74 -23.05
N LYS A 224 2.88 -14.53 -23.43
CA LYS A 224 3.59 -13.57 -22.60
C LYS A 224 2.86 -12.25 -22.64
N GLY A 225 2.86 -11.55 -21.51
CA GLY A 225 2.39 -10.19 -21.43
C GLY A 225 3.50 -9.26 -20.95
N THR A 226 3.26 -7.96 -21.04
CA THR A 226 4.18 -6.95 -20.53
C THR A 226 3.42 -5.91 -19.71
N ALA A 227 4.07 -5.36 -18.70
CA ALA A 227 3.51 -4.31 -17.87
C ALA A 227 4.46 -3.13 -17.72
N VAL A 228 3.91 -1.93 -17.66
CA VAL A 228 4.65 -0.71 -17.34
C VAL A 228 4.02 -0.05 -16.13
N TYR A 229 4.82 0.23 -15.10
CA TYR A 229 4.38 0.96 -13.91
C TYR A 229 5.24 2.20 -13.74
N THR A 230 4.62 3.38 -13.72
CA THR A 230 5.32 4.66 -13.59
C THR A 230 4.83 5.41 -12.35
N ALA A 231 5.75 5.83 -11.49
CA ALA A 231 5.45 6.68 -10.34
C ALA A 231 6.25 7.98 -10.42
N SER A 232 5.63 9.13 -10.12
CA SER A 232 6.30 10.44 -10.18
C SER A 232 5.92 11.42 -9.08
N TRP A 233 6.90 12.16 -8.57
CA TRP A 233 6.71 13.32 -7.70
C TRP A 233 6.34 14.59 -8.44
N THR A 234 6.48 14.61 -9.77
CA THR A 234 6.64 15.88 -10.50
C THR A 234 5.35 16.46 -11.05
N ALA A 235 4.19 15.99 -10.57
CA ALA A 235 2.92 16.51 -11.05
C ALA A 235 2.80 18.02 -10.75
N PRO A 236 2.17 18.80 -11.64
CA PRO A 236 1.95 20.22 -11.42
C PRO A 236 1.11 20.49 -10.16
N LEU A 237 1.40 21.59 -9.45
CA LEU A 237 0.71 21.96 -8.20
C LEU A 237 -0.79 22.26 -8.38
N LYS A 238 -1.20 22.62 -9.60
CA LYS A 238 -2.57 23.01 -9.94
C LYS A 238 -3.23 22.01 -10.89
N SER A 239 -2.94 20.71 -10.73
CA SER A 239 -3.57 19.64 -11.52
C SER A 239 -5.04 19.40 -11.19
N GLY A 240 -5.58 20.02 -10.13
CA GLY A 240 -6.95 19.82 -9.63
C GLY A 240 -7.20 18.46 -8.97
N VAL A 241 -6.27 17.52 -9.09
CA VAL A 241 -6.24 16.25 -8.36
C VAL A 241 -5.00 16.18 -7.47
N HIS A 242 -5.16 15.69 -6.25
CA HIS A 242 -4.02 15.47 -5.35
C HIS A 242 -3.15 14.30 -5.80
N THR A 243 -3.72 13.32 -6.49
CA THR A 243 -2.94 12.19 -7.02
C THR A 243 -3.57 11.73 -8.32
N ASN A 244 -2.82 11.88 -9.42
CA ASN A 244 -3.18 11.27 -10.69
C ASN A 244 -2.96 9.78 -10.58
N GLN A 245 -3.98 8.98 -10.88
CA GLN A 245 -3.96 7.53 -10.75
C GLN A 245 -4.75 6.90 -11.88
N HIS A 246 -4.06 6.20 -12.76
CA HIS A 246 -4.67 5.57 -13.91
C HIS A 246 -4.04 4.22 -14.15
N TRP A 247 -4.86 3.29 -14.65
CA TRP A 247 -4.35 2.05 -15.18
C TRP A 247 -5.21 1.52 -16.33
N TYR A 248 -4.55 0.78 -17.21
CA TYR A 248 -5.10 0.17 -18.40
C TYR A 248 -4.69 -1.29 -18.44
N TYR A 249 -5.62 -2.16 -18.79
CA TYR A 249 -5.42 -3.60 -18.95
C TYR A 249 -5.96 -4.04 -20.30
N MET A 250 -5.15 -4.76 -21.08
CA MET A 250 -5.54 -5.37 -22.34
C MET A 250 -5.30 -6.87 -22.31
N ALA A 251 -6.28 -7.60 -22.81
CA ALA A 251 -6.25 -9.03 -23.02
C ALA A 251 -6.78 -9.38 -24.42
N GLU A 252 -6.70 -10.65 -24.79
CA GLU A 252 -7.06 -11.19 -26.10
C GLU A 252 -8.42 -10.70 -26.65
N LYS A 253 -9.42 -10.56 -25.78
CA LYS A 253 -10.83 -10.32 -26.16
C LYS A 253 -11.36 -8.97 -25.70
N GLY A 254 -10.52 -8.11 -25.15
CA GLY A 254 -10.93 -6.77 -24.75
C GLY A 254 -9.96 -6.08 -23.80
N GLU A 255 -10.38 -4.91 -23.36
CA GLU A 255 -9.58 -3.99 -22.56
C GLU A 255 -10.41 -3.35 -21.45
N ILE A 256 -9.70 -2.81 -20.45
CA ILE A 256 -10.25 -2.07 -19.33
C ILE A 256 -9.38 -0.82 -19.16
N ASN A 257 -10.03 0.33 -19.02
CA ASN A 257 -9.38 1.59 -18.68
C ASN A 257 -10.00 2.16 -17.41
N VAL A 258 -9.17 2.55 -16.44
CA VAL A 258 -9.62 3.14 -15.18
C VAL A 258 -8.88 4.44 -14.92
N ASP A 259 -9.67 5.51 -14.85
CA ASP A 259 -9.26 6.82 -14.35
C ASP A 259 -9.79 6.99 -12.92
N GLN A 260 -8.90 6.94 -11.94
CA GLN A 260 -9.26 7.18 -10.55
C GLN A 260 -9.07 8.65 -10.15
N ALA A 261 -8.30 9.43 -10.91
CA ALA A 261 -8.07 10.83 -10.63
C ALA A 261 -9.39 11.62 -10.73
N HIS A 262 -10.25 11.28 -11.69
CA HIS A 262 -11.47 12.02 -12.01
C HIS A 262 -12.74 11.19 -11.78
N ARG A 263 -12.99 10.76 -10.54
CA ARG A 263 -14.16 9.95 -10.20
C ARG A 263 -15.12 10.63 -9.25
N GLY A 264 -16.42 10.36 -9.40
CA GLY A 264 -17.46 10.92 -8.54
C GLY A 264 -17.91 12.28 -9.03
N TYR A 265 -17.29 13.34 -8.53
CA TYR A 265 -17.69 14.72 -8.83
C TYR A 265 -16.51 15.69 -8.70
N ASP A 266 -16.70 16.89 -9.24
CA ASP A 266 -15.80 18.02 -9.07
C ASP A 266 -16.49 19.22 -8.45
N VAL A 267 -15.69 20.07 -7.81
CA VAL A 267 -16.13 21.35 -7.23
C VAL A 267 -15.22 22.44 -7.76
N VAL A 268 -15.80 23.59 -8.09
CA VAL A 268 -15.06 24.80 -8.46
C VAL A 268 -15.29 25.83 -7.37
N HIS A 269 -14.20 26.36 -6.81
CA HIS A 269 -14.21 27.42 -5.80
C HIS A 269 -13.38 28.60 -6.31
N ASP A 270 -13.85 29.83 -6.10
CA ASP A 270 -13.20 31.04 -6.63
C ASP A 270 -11.73 31.15 -6.20
N ASP A 271 -11.42 30.77 -4.95
CA ASP A 271 -10.04 30.88 -4.42
C ASP A 271 -9.10 29.73 -4.82
N THR A 272 -9.63 28.51 -5.03
CA THR A 272 -8.81 27.29 -5.18
C THR A 272 -8.93 26.62 -6.55
N GLY A 273 -9.88 27.06 -7.37
CA GLY A 273 -10.15 26.53 -8.70
C GLY A 273 -10.94 25.22 -8.68
N LYS A 274 -10.75 24.42 -9.73
CA LYS A 274 -11.43 23.13 -9.90
C LYS A 274 -10.68 22.02 -9.18
N ALA A 275 -11.39 21.24 -8.37
CA ALA A 275 -10.87 20.05 -7.69
C ALA A 275 -11.81 18.85 -7.85
N TRP A 276 -11.24 17.66 -8.02
CA TRP A 276 -12.00 16.41 -8.06
C TRP A 276 -11.92 15.69 -6.71
N TYR A 277 -13.06 15.20 -6.24
CA TYR A 277 -13.18 14.56 -4.93
C TYR A 277 -13.47 13.08 -5.09
N ASN A 278 -12.85 12.27 -4.24
CA ASN A 278 -13.08 10.83 -4.22
C ASN A 278 -14.01 10.45 -3.05
N PRO A 279 -15.33 10.39 -3.26
CA PRO A 279 -16.29 10.05 -2.21
C PRO A 279 -16.22 8.57 -1.78
N PHE A 280 -15.52 7.73 -2.54
CA PHE A 280 -15.48 6.29 -2.30
C PHE A 280 -14.39 5.90 -1.28
N TYR A 281 -13.37 6.72 -1.08
CA TYR A 281 -12.26 6.40 -0.16
C TYR A 281 -12.66 6.50 1.31
N MET A 282 -13.22 7.64 1.66
CA MET A 282 -13.67 7.97 3.00
C MET A 282 -14.78 9.01 2.90
N LYS A 283 -15.86 8.82 3.66
CA LYS A 283 -16.90 9.83 3.85
C LYS A 283 -16.72 10.46 5.22
N TYR A 284 -16.37 11.75 5.24
CA TYR A 284 -16.12 12.50 6.48
C TYR A 284 -17.35 13.24 7.03
N SER A 285 -18.45 13.29 6.28
CA SER A 285 -19.67 13.92 6.78
C SER A 285 -20.42 12.95 7.71
N PRO A 286 -20.90 13.41 8.88
CA PRO A 286 -21.72 12.59 9.75
C PRO A 286 -23.06 12.22 9.08
N SER A 287 -23.68 11.16 9.57
CA SER A 287 -25.07 10.81 9.27
C SER A 287 -26.05 11.86 9.81
N GLU A 288 -27.32 11.76 9.41
CA GLU A 288 -28.44 12.55 9.91
C GLU A 288 -28.62 12.50 11.44
N SER A 289 -28.15 11.41 12.06
CA SER A 289 -28.17 11.24 13.51
C SER A 289 -26.92 11.81 14.21
N GLY A 290 -25.90 12.23 13.45
CA GLY A 290 -24.63 12.76 13.94
C GLY A 290 -23.53 11.73 14.12
N HIS A 291 -23.72 10.47 13.71
CA HIS A 291 -22.71 9.40 13.83
C HIS A 291 -21.81 9.30 12.59
N PHE A 292 -20.67 8.63 12.72
CA PHE A 292 -19.81 8.29 11.58
C PHE A 292 -20.57 7.43 10.54
N ASP A 293 -20.49 7.83 9.26
CA ASP A 293 -21.14 7.14 8.12
C ASP A 293 -20.13 6.78 7.01
N GLY A 294 -18.86 6.58 7.39
CA GLY A 294 -17.79 6.23 6.45
C GLY A 294 -17.59 4.72 6.23
N GLN A 295 -18.40 3.86 6.85
CA GLN A 295 -18.21 2.41 6.88
C GLN A 295 -18.30 1.74 5.50
N ARG A 296 -18.99 2.40 4.56
CA ARG A 296 -19.12 1.93 3.16
C ARG A 296 -17.90 2.27 2.29
N ALA A 297 -17.01 3.12 2.78
CA ALA A 297 -15.89 3.62 2.00
C ALA A 297 -14.72 2.62 2.04
N TYR A 298 -14.02 2.47 0.92
CA TYR A 298 -13.05 1.37 0.77
C TYR A 298 -11.82 1.51 1.70
N GLY A 299 -11.53 2.70 2.20
CA GLY A 299 -10.50 2.90 3.23
C GLY A 299 -10.91 2.40 4.62
N TYR A 300 -12.21 2.37 4.92
CA TYR A 300 -12.73 1.73 6.13
C TYR A 300 -12.77 0.21 5.97
N VAL A 301 -13.33 -0.24 4.83
CA VAL A 301 -13.53 -1.67 4.55
C VAL A 301 -12.20 -2.45 4.59
N SER A 302 -11.08 -1.85 4.17
CA SER A 302 -9.78 -2.53 4.22
C SER A 302 -9.35 -2.89 5.64
N ILE A 303 -9.58 -2.00 6.60
CA ILE A 303 -9.29 -2.23 8.02
C ILE A 303 -10.34 -3.15 8.64
N GLU A 304 -11.62 -2.97 8.31
CA GLU A 304 -12.71 -3.83 8.76
C GLU A 304 -12.43 -5.31 8.44
N LYS A 305 -12.03 -5.63 7.20
CA LYS A 305 -11.75 -7.01 6.79
C LYS A 305 -10.57 -7.64 7.52
N PHE A 306 -9.58 -6.85 7.91
CA PHE A 306 -8.51 -7.34 8.77
C PHE A 306 -9.02 -7.66 10.18
N VAL A 307 -9.80 -6.75 10.79
CA VAL A 307 -10.37 -6.94 12.13
C VAL A 307 -11.32 -8.14 12.17
N ASP A 308 -12.18 -8.29 11.16
CA ASP A 308 -13.08 -9.44 11.01
C ASP A 308 -12.29 -10.75 10.92
N ALA A 309 -11.21 -10.77 10.14
CA ALA A 309 -10.36 -11.94 10.00
C ALA A 309 -9.67 -12.32 11.32
N ALA A 310 -9.10 -11.35 12.03
CA ALA A 310 -8.49 -11.56 13.34
C ALA A 310 -9.50 -12.12 14.35
N ARG A 311 -10.69 -11.52 14.45
CA ARG A 311 -11.77 -11.99 15.34
C ARG A 311 -12.24 -13.41 15.01
N SER A 312 -12.38 -13.73 13.72
CA SER A 312 -12.80 -15.05 13.27
C SER A 312 -11.77 -16.14 13.59
N VAL A 313 -10.47 -15.82 13.45
CA VAL A 313 -9.37 -16.72 13.87
C VAL A 313 -9.35 -16.91 15.39
N ASN A 314 -9.46 -15.83 16.17
CA ASN A 314 -9.52 -15.91 17.63
C ASN A 314 -10.71 -16.73 18.12
N ALA A 315 -11.84 -16.67 17.42
CA ALA A 315 -13.03 -17.47 17.72
C ALA A 315 -12.92 -18.94 17.27
N GLY A 316 -11.83 -19.34 16.61
CA GLY A 316 -11.62 -20.69 16.08
C GLY A 316 -12.53 -21.04 14.90
N LEU A 317 -13.15 -20.04 14.25
CA LEU A 317 -14.08 -20.24 13.13
C LEU A 317 -13.36 -20.40 11.79
N THR A 318 -12.16 -19.83 11.67
CA THR A 318 -11.32 -19.85 10.46
C THR A 318 -9.85 -19.98 10.85
N GLN A 319 -9.00 -20.39 9.91
CA GLN A 319 -7.55 -20.32 10.04
C GLN A 319 -6.98 -19.16 9.22
N PRO A 320 -5.84 -18.54 9.60
CA PRO A 320 -5.21 -17.47 8.82
C PRO A 320 -5.00 -17.82 7.34
N GLY A 321 -4.60 -19.06 7.05
CA GLY A 321 -4.36 -19.54 5.69
C GLY A 321 -5.63 -19.66 4.82
N ASP A 322 -6.83 -19.61 5.41
CA ASP A 322 -8.07 -19.59 4.63
C ASP A 322 -8.19 -18.30 3.82
N TYR A 323 -7.66 -17.19 4.35
CA TYR A 323 -7.72 -15.88 3.70
C TYR A 323 -6.76 -15.74 2.51
N ASP A 324 -5.71 -16.57 2.42
CA ASP A 324 -4.76 -16.54 1.30
C ASP A 324 -5.44 -16.87 -0.05
N LYS A 325 -6.47 -17.72 0.02
CA LYS A 325 -7.31 -18.12 -1.13
C LYS A 325 -8.43 -17.13 -1.42
N HIS A 326 -8.69 -16.22 -0.49
CA HIS A 326 -9.67 -15.17 -0.67
C HIS A 326 -9.01 -13.96 -1.34
N ASN A 327 -9.80 -13.11 -1.99
CA ASN A 327 -9.31 -11.91 -2.67
C ASN A 327 -8.71 -10.84 -1.71
N LEU A 328 -8.40 -11.18 -0.45
CA LEU A 328 -7.87 -10.30 0.57
C LEU A 328 -6.35 -10.13 0.41
N PRO A 329 -5.78 -8.97 0.76
CA PRO A 329 -4.34 -8.72 0.63
C PRO A 329 -3.54 -9.33 1.79
N THR A 330 -3.38 -10.66 1.79
CA THR A 330 -2.56 -11.33 2.82
C THR A 330 -1.08 -11.15 2.52
N ILE A 331 -0.23 -11.29 3.54
CA ILE A 331 1.22 -11.27 3.35
C ILE A 331 1.66 -12.35 2.34
N ALA A 332 0.97 -13.51 2.30
CA ALA A 332 1.32 -14.59 1.40
C ALA A 332 1.00 -14.27 -0.07
N ASN A 333 -0.16 -13.66 -0.36
CA ASN A 333 -0.58 -13.40 -1.74
C ASN A 333 -0.14 -12.05 -2.31
N THR A 334 0.60 -11.25 -1.52
CA THR A 334 1.17 -9.95 -1.94
C THR A 334 2.68 -10.02 -2.22
N VAL A 335 3.32 -11.19 -2.05
CA VAL A 335 4.78 -11.36 -2.20
C VAL A 335 5.33 -10.91 -3.55
N LEU A 336 4.55 -11.10 -4.63
CA LEU A 336 4.96 -10.69 -5.98
C LEU A 336 4.99 -9.17 -6.14
N THR A 337 4.17 -8.42 -5.38
CA THR A 337 4.23 -6.96 -5.33
C THR A 337 5.61 -6.51 -4.83
N THR A 338 6.08 -7.10 -3.72
CA THR A 338 7.41 -6.84 -3.18
C THR A 338 8.52 -7.32 -4.11
N ALA A 339 8.37 -8.49 -4.73
CA ALA A 339 9.36 -9.01 -5.67
C ALA A 339 9.59 -8.06 -6.85
N ILE A 340 8.51 -7.50 -7.43
CA ILE A 340 8.60 -6.54 -8.54
C ILE A 340 9.25 -5.23 -8.08
N LEU A 341 8.84 -4.68 -6.93
CA LEU A 341 9.41 -3.44 -6.41
C LEU A 341 10.90 -3.59 -6.09
N HIS A 342 11.27 -4.67 -5.40
CA HIS A 342 12.65 -4.96 -5.04
C HIS A 342 13.53 -5.21 -6.28
N ALA A 343 13.04 -5.99 -7.24
CA ALA A 343 13.71 -6.18 -8.54
C ALA A 343 13.86 -4.86 -9.31
N GLY A 344 12.86 -3.98 -9.23
CA GLY A 344 12.91 -2.64 -9.79
C GLY A 344 14.03 -1.78 -9.19
N ARG A 345 14.15 -1.78 -7.86
CA ARG A 345 15.24 -1.06 -7.16
C ARG A 345 16.62 -1.64 -7.53
N ILE A 346 16.80 -2.96 -7.47
CA ILE A 346 18.05 -3.62 -7.90
C ILE A 346 18.37 -3.25 -9.36
N SER A 347 17.38 -3.31 -10.25
CA SER A 347 17.55 -2.99 -11.66
C SER A 347 18.03 -1.56 -11.91
N LEU A 348 17.51 -0.61 -11.13
CA LEU A 348 17.86 0.80 -11.23
C LEU A 348 19.29 1.06 -10.73
N ASP A 349 19.63 0.48 -9.57
CA ASP A 349 20.92 0.68 -8.93
C ASP A 349 22.06 -0.03 -9.70
N GLU A 350 21.81 -1.25 -10.18
CA GLU A 350 22.79 -2.07 -10.91
C GLU A 350 22.74 -1.89 -12.44
N LYS A 351 21.78 -1.12 -12.95
CA LYS A 351 21.58 -0.81 -14.39
C LYS A 351 21.46 -2.05 -15.28
N ARG A 352 20.74 -3.05 -14.82
CA ARG A 352 20.52 -4.32 -15.53
C ARG A 352 19.11 -4.85 -15.33
N PRO A 353 18.61 -5.76 -16.19
CA PRO A 353 17.39 -6.49 -15.88
C PRO A 353 17.60 -7.44 -14.70
N VAL A 354 16.53 -7.66 -13.93
CA VAL A 354 16.49 -8.60 -12.80
C VAL A 354 15.40 -9.63 -13.06
N SER A 355 15.75 -10.91 -12.97
CA SER A 355 14.79 -12.01 -13.15
C SER A 355 14.05 -12.28 -11.85
N ILE A 356 12.77 -12.61 -11.96
CA ILE A 356 11.96 -13.11 -10.84
C ILE A 356 11.70 -14.59 -11.12
N LYS A 357 12.19 -15.46 -10.25
CA LYS A 357 12.06 -16.91 -10.39
C LYS A 357 11.45 -17.53 -9.14
N ARG A 358 10.84 -18.69 -9.34
CA ARG A 358 10.31 -19.50 -8.25
C ARG A 358 11.24 -20.69 -7.99
N GLU A 359 11.78 -20.77 -6.79
CA GLU A 359 12.57 -21.88 -6.29
C GLU A 359 11.77 -22.63 -5.22
N GLY A 360 11.17 -23.76 -5.61
CA GLY A 360 10.22 -24.48 -4.77
C GLY A 360 9.03 -23.60 -4.36
N ASN A 361 8.96 -23.25 -3.08
CA ASN A 361 7.89 -22.43 -2.51
C ASN A 361 8.26 -20.95 -2.33
N ARG A 362 9.48 -20.53 -2.69
CA ARG A 362 9.97 -19.17 -2.51
C ARG A 362 10.21 -18.48 -3.84
N TRP A 363 10.12 -17.15 -3.84
CA TRP A 363 10.53 -16.31 -4.95
C TRP A 363 11.95 -15.80 -4.72
N VAL A 364 12.74 -15.75 -5.78
CA VAL A 364 14.12 -15.26 -5.76
C VAL A 364 14.33 -14.23 -6.87
N LEU A 365 15.29 -13.33 -6.64
CA LEU A 365 15.71 -12.30 -7.58
C LEU A 365 17.12 -12.62 -8.06
N GLU A 366 17.33 -12.60 -9.37
CA GLU A 366 18.62 -12.89 -10.01
C GLU A 366 19.04 -11.80 -10.98
#